data_AF-A0ABD5DE54-F1
#
_entry.id   AF-A0ABD5DE54-F1
#
_cell.length_a   1.000
_cell.length_b   1.000
_cell.length_c   1.000
_cell.angle_alpha   90.00
_cell.angle_beta   90.00
_cell.angle_gamma   90.00
#
_symmetry.space_group_name_H-M   'P 1'
#
loop_
_entity.id
_entity.type
_entity.pdbx_description
1 polymer ?
#
loop_
_entity_poly.entity_id
_entity_poly.type
_entity_poly.pdbx_seq_one_letter_code
_entity_poly.pdbx_strand_id
1 'polypeptide(L)'
;LADDSVSPAFSIAYYRGVEAEMGHAATDTFLRLFLLPGVAHCGNGEGYDQIDLLTPLMRWTEEGIAPQEIMAGKRATAAADLPPMTEKPDAQ
;
A
#
# COMPACT_ATOMS: atom_id res chain seq x y z
N LEU A 1 8.61 9.49 -2.82
CA LEU A 1 8.80 8.04 -3.09
C LEU A 1 10.06 7.65 -2.34
N ALA A 2 9.94 6.84 -1.27
CA ALA A 2 10.96 6.69 -0.24
C ALA A 2 11.69 5.34 -0.27
N ASP A 3 11.45 4.51 -1.29
CA ASP A 3 12.24 3.31 -1.55
C ASP A 3 13.64 3.71 -2.03
N ASP A 4 14.65 3.35 -1.24
CA ASP A 4 16.07 3.60 -1.48
C ASP A 4 16.76 2.45 -2.25
N SER A 5 16.07 1.32 -2.38
CA SER A 5 16.57 0.09 -2.99
C SER A 5 16.14 0.00 -4.45
N VAL A 6 14.86 0.28 -4.73
CA VAL A 6 14.28 0.30 -6.08
C VAL A 6 13.59 1.63 -6.29
N SER A 7 14.21 2.51 -7.08
CA SER A 7 13.64 3.83 -7.36
C SER A 7 12.25 3.71 -7.99
N PRO A 8 11.22 4.32 -7.39
CA PRO A 8 9.88 4.26 -7.97
C PRO A 8 9.74 4.99 -9.30
N ALA A 9 10.76 5.76 -9.72
CA ALA A 9 10.87 6.31 -11.06
C ALA A 9 10.84 5.23 -12.14
N PHE A 10 11.35 4.02 -11.87
CA PHE A 10 11.30 2.92 -12.83
C PHE A 10 9.87 2.46 -13.11
N SER A 11 9.04 2.29 -12.08
CA SER A 11 7.63 1.91 -12.24
C SER A 11 6.82 3.00 -12.95
N ILE A 12 7.10 4.27 -12.66
CA ILE A 12 6.49 5.42 -13.37
C ILE A 12 6.87 5.41 -14.84
N ALA A 13 8.16 5.21 -15.15
CA ALA A 13 8.64 5.15 -16.52
C ALA A 13 8.01 3.99 -17.29
N TYR A 14 7.90 2.81 -16.66
CA TYR A 14 7.25 1.65 -17.24
C TYR A 14 5.76 1.91 -17.54
N TYR A 15 5.00 2.41 -16.56
CA TYR A 15 3.59 2.74 -16.73
C TYR A 15 3.37 3.71 -17.90
N ARG A 16 4.16 4.79 -17.96
CA ARG A 16 4.13 5.76 -19.07
C ARG A 16 4.52 5.14 -20.41
N GLY A 17 5.47 4.20 -20.42
CA GLY A 17 5.85 3.46 -21.63
C GLY A 17 4.70 2.61 -22.16
N VAL A 18 3.98 1.91 -21.28
CA VAL A 18 2.79 1.14 -21.66
C VAL A 18 1.68 2.05 -22.17
N GLU A 19 1.42 3.18 -21.50
CA GLU A 19 0.45 4.18 -21.98
C GLU A 19 0.83 4.76 -23.34
N ALA A 20 2.12 5.01 -23.59
CA ALA A 20 2.60 5.55 -24.86
C ALA A 20 2.43 4.54 -26.02
N GLU A 21 2.63 3.24 -25.75
CA GLU A 21 2.51 2.18 -26.75
C GLU A 21 1.06 1.80 -27.05
N MET A 22 0.23 1.68 -26.01
CA MET A 22 -1.13 1.13 -26.12
C MET A 22 -2.22 2.21 -26.13
N GLY A 23 -1.90 3.42 -25.69
CA GLY A 23 -2.86 4.49 -25.47
C GLY A 23 -3.56 4.39 -24.12
N HIS A 24 -3.77 5.54 -23.48
CA HIS A 24 -4.34 5.67 -22.14
C HIS A 24 -5.63 4.86 -21.94
N ALA A 25 -6.58 4.96 -22.88
CA ALA A 25 -7.88 4.28 -22.76
C ALA A 25 -7.76 2.75 -22.77
N ALA A 26 -6.82 2.19 -23.52
CA ALA A 26 -6.57 0.75 -23.51
C ALA A 26 -5.79 0.35 -22.26
N THR A 27 -4.81 1.14 -21.84
CA THR A 27 -4.03 0.87 -20.62
C THR A 27 -4.90 0.82 -19.36
N ASP A 28 -5.86 1.75 -19.21
CA ASP A 28 -6.73 1.79 -18.02
C ASP A 28 -7.62 0.54 -17.85
N THR A 29 -7.84 -0.24 -18.92
CA THR A 29 -8.63 -1.48 -18.82
C THR A 29 -7.89 -2.63 -18.14
N PHE A 30 -6.55 -2.57 -18.04
CA PHE A 30 -5.76 -3.70 -17.52
C PHE A 30 -4.58 -3.31 -16.60
N LEU A 31 -4.18 -2.03 -16.54
CA LEU A 31 -3.04 -1.59 -15.74
C LEU A 31 -3.37 -0.32 -14.95
N ARG A 32 -3.15 -0.37 -13.63
CA ARG A 32 -3.23 0.78 -12.71
C ARG A 32 -1.96 0.90 -11.88
N LEU A 33 -1.48 2.12 -11.67
CA LEU A 33 -0.32 2.41 -10.84
C LEU A 33 -0.74 3.22 -9.61
N PHE A 34 -0.52 2.65 -8.42
CA PHE A 34 -0.73 3.33 -7.14
C PHE A 34 0.63 3.59 -6.49
N LEU A 35 0.95 4.88 -6.30
CA LEU A 35 2.17 5.29 -5.59
C LEU A 35 1.85 5.46 -4.11
N LEU A 36 2.73 4.97 -3.25
CA LEU A 36 2.60 5.06 -1.79
C LEU A 36 3.68 6.02 -1.24
N PRO A 37 3.36 7.31 -1.01
CA PRO A 37 4.32 8.27 -0.49
C PRO A 37 4.79 7.90 0.91
N GLY A 38 6.09 8.04 1.17
CA GLY A 38 6.69 7.77 2.48
C GLY A 38 6.88 6.29 2.82
N VAL A 39 6.38 5.37 2.00
CA VAL A 39 6.66 3.93 2.16
C VAL A 39 8.06 3.62 1.62
N ALA A 40 8.85 2.90 2.41
CA ALA A 40 10.19 2.45 2.05
C ALA A 40 10.10 1.15 1.22
N HIS A 41 11.20 0.38 1.12
CA HIS A 41 11.21 -0.84 0.32
C HIS A 41 10.22 -1.88 0.84
N CYS A 42 9.20 -2.18 0.02
CA CYS A 42 8.08 -3.10 0.29
C CYS A 42 7.21 -2.81 1.54
N GLY A 43 7.60 -1.89 2.41
CA GLY A 43 6.91 -1.54 3.65
C GLY A 43 7.75 -0.63 4.55
N ASN A 44 7.26 -0.35 5.75
CA ASN A 44 7.86 0.61 6.69
C ASN A 44 7.94 2.04 6.12
N GLY A 45 8.79 2.88 6.72
CA GLY A 45 8.90 4.30 6.42
C GLY A 45 7.84 5.13 7.13
N GLU A 46 7.80 6.42 6.80
CA GLU A 46 6.87 7.37 7.41
C GLU A 46 5.46 7.26 6.83
N GLY A 47 5.31 6.66 5.64
CA GLY A 47 4.04 6.49 4.93
C GLY A 47 3.18 5.32 5.41
N TYR A 48 1.97 5.23 4.85
CA TYR A 48 0.97 4.19 5.13
C TYR A 48 1.29 2.93 4.31
N ASP A 49 1.87 1.92 4.97
CA ASP A 49 2.41 0.71 4.34
C ASP A 49 1.50 -0.51 4.41
N GLN A 50 0.38 -0.44 5.13
CA GLN A 50 -0.59 -1.53 5.24
C GLN A 50 -1.64 -1.37 4.14
N ILE A 51 -1.66 -2.26 3.16
CA ILE A 51 -2.61 -2.24 2.04
C ILE A 51 -3.19 -3.63 1.79
N ASP A 52 -4.42 -3.67 1.28
CA ASP A 52 -5.00 -4.87 0.68
C ASP A 52 -5.05 -4.69 -0.84
N LEU A 53 -4.21 -5.43 -1.55
CA LEU A 53 -4.21 -5.46 -3.02
C LEU A 53 -4.98 -6.64 -3.60
N LEU A 54 -5.23 -7.70 -2.82
CA LEU A 54 -5.82 -8.92 -3.33
C LEU A 54 -7.31 -8.75 -3.56
N THR A 55 -8.03 -8.15 -2.60
CA THR A 55 -9.48 -7.89 -2.73
C THR A 55 -9.81 -7.06 -3.98
N PRO A 56 -9.21 -5.87 -4.21
CA PRO A 56 -9.49 -5.11 -5.43
C PRO A 56 -9.06 -5.82 -6.72
N LEU A 57 -7.99 -6.61 -6.69
CA LEU A 57 -7.56 -7.38 -7.85
C LEU A 57 -8.56 -8.50 -8.22
N MET A 58 -9.09 -9.21 -7.23
CA MET A 58 -10.14 -10.22 -7.43
C MET A 58 -11.39 -9.57 -8.01
N ARG A 59 -11.86 -8.46 -7.43
CA ARG A 59 -13.02 -7.72 -7.96
C ARG A 59 -12.82 -7.23 -9.39
N TRP A 60 -11.61 -6.78 -9.74
CA TRP A 60 -11.31 -6.39 -11.10
C TRP A 60 -11.38 -7.58 -12.06
N THR A 61 -10.78 -8.71 -11.67
CA THR A 61 -10.67 -9.90 -12.53
C THR A 61 -12.00 -10.64 -12.68
N GLU A 62 -12.78 -10.74 -11.62
CA GLU A 62 -13.96 -11.60 -11.54
C GLU A 62 -15.27 -10.82 -11.77
N GLU A 63 -15.34 -9.56 -11.30
CA GLU A 63 -16.54 -8.73 -11.39
C GLU A 63 -16.40 -7.63 -12.46
N GLY A 64 -15.21 -7.44 -13.04
CA GLY A 64 -14.93 -6.35 -13.98
C GLY A 64 -14.87 -4.97 -13.32
N ILE A 65 -14.69 -4.90 -11.99
CA ILE A 65 -14.73 -3.65 -11.22
C ILE A 65 -13.30 -3.22 -10.89
N ALA A 66 -12.75 -2.33 -11.72
CA ALA A 66 -11.38 -1.82 -11.55
C ALA A 66 -11.26 -0.87 -10.34
N PRO A 67 -10.21 -0.98 -9.52
CA PRO A 67 -10.07 -0.18 -8.30
C PRO A 67 -9.71 1.27 -8.60
N GLN A 68 -10.55 2.24 -8.22
CA GLN A 68 -10.21 3.67 -8.36
C GLN A 68 -9.22 4.15 -7.30
N GLU A 69 -9.18 3.47 -6.16
CA GLU A 69 -8.33 3.78 -5.02
C GLU A 69 -7.94 2.50 -4.27
N ILE A 70 -6.85 2.58 -3.49
CA ILE A 70 -6.41 1.54 -2.57
C ILE A 70 -6.36 2.16 -1.18
N MET A 71 -7.12 1.59 -0.26
CA MET A 71 -7.10 2.04 1.13
C MET A 71 -5.76 1.63 1.77
N ALA A 72 -5.04 2.63 2.28
CA ALA A 72 -3.76 2.45 2.95
C ALA A 72 -3.87 2.78 4.44
N GLY A 73 -3.22 1.97 5.27
CA GLY A 73 -3.17 2.04 6.72
C GLY A 73 -1.73 2.09 7.23
N LYS A 74 -1.57 2.44 8.51
CA LYS A 74 -0.30 2.31 9.24
C LYS A 74 -0.61 1.62 10.56
N ARG A 75 0.24 0.66 10.94
CA ARG A 75 0.13 0.04 12.27
C ARG A 75 0.32 1.11 13.33
N ALA A 76 -0.61 1.15 14.29
CA ALA A 76 -0.43 1.98 15.47
C ALA A 76 0.83 1.54 16.19
N THR A 77 1.71 2.48 16.52
CA THR A 77 2.76 2.23 17.51
C THR A 77 2.06 1.98 18.83
N ALA A 78 2.39 0.87 19.51
CA ALA A 78 1.90 0.65 20.87
C ALA A 78 2.24 1.88 21.70
N ALA A 79 1.25 2.45 22.39
CA ALA A 79 1.49 3.55 23.30
C ALA A 79 2.54 3.09 24.32
N ALA A 80 3.60 3.89 24.49
CA ALA A 80 4.63 3.65 25.51
C ALA A 80 4.07 3.67 26.94
N ASP A 81 2.78 3.98 27.10
CA ASP A 81 2.08 4.18 28.37
C ASP A 81 1.05 3.10 28.67
N LEU A 82 1.26 1.85 28.23
CA LEU A 82 0.58 0.76 28.95
C LEU A 82 1.18 0.73 30.36
N PRO A 83 0.41 1.06 31.42
CA PRO A 83 0.93 0.97 32.77
C PRO A 83 1.40 -0.47 33.00
N PRO A 84 2.48 -0.69 33.76
CA PRO A 84 2.92 -2.04 34.08
C PRO A 84 1.72 -2.80 34.63
N MET A 85 1.47 -4.00 34.11
CA MET A 85 0.47 -4.90 34.70
C MET A 85 0.96 -5.26 36.10
N THR A 86 0.57 -4.46 37.09
CA THR A 86 0.74 -4.81 38.50
C THR A 86 -0.17 -6.00 38.75
N GLU A 87 0.43 -7.16 38.95
CA GLU A 87 -0.27 -8.30 39.52
C GLU A 87 -0.92 -7.85 40.83
N LYS A 88 -2.22 -8.11 40.97
CA LYS A 88 -2.91 -7.90 42.24
C LYS A 88 -2.23 -8.79 43.28
N PRO A 89 -1.85 -8.29 44.47
CA PRO A 89 -1.39 -9.17 45.52
C PRO A 89 -2.53 -10.13 45.88
N ASP A 90 -2.21 -11.40 46.02
CA ASP A 90 -3.14 -12.41 46.54
C ASP A 90 -3.76 -11.88 47.83
N ALA A 91 -5.09 -11.75 47.81
CA ALA A 91 -5.84 -11.40 49.00
C ALA A 91 -5.72 -12.56 49.99
N GLN A 92 -5.08 -12.30 51.13
CA GLN A 92 -5.10 -13.16 52.31
C GLN A 92 -6.43 -13.04 53.03
#